data_AF-A0A7G7MEV7-F1
#
_entry.id   AF-A0A7G7MEV7-F1
#
_cell.length_a   1.000
_cell.length_b   1.000
_cell.length_c   1.000
_cell.angle_alpha   90.00
_cell.angle_beta   90.00
_cell.angle_gamma   90.00
#
_symmetry.space_group_name_H-M   'P 1'
#
loop_
_entity.id
_entity.type
_entity.pdbx_description
1 polymer ?
#
loop_
_entity_poly.entity_id
_entity_poly.type
_entity_poly.pdbx_seq_one_letter_code
_entity_poly.pdbx_strand_id
1 'polypeptide(L)'
;MGRPAPPRRDGPRRGDPPGGLAGPGGDGARGRGPRVRPRPERRDRGGLRRVRGPAARLACLPLHDARAAVAELDRSRAAGLLGVEIGTRVGERDLDDPSLDPVWAALAATGSAVLVHPVDEGRGVLRRTGPPYDLGLGMLADTALAAGALVFGGVLERHPDLRVALAHGCGAFPWAYPRLRVAAARGGVTGDPARRDELVRLLYADTLVFDDEHLRLLVHRFGPGRLLLGSDAPFFPDQMALSIASVERARSAAVLPPGVDLTANALAYLGLPGPG
;
A
#
# COMPACT_ATOMS: atom_id res chain seq x y z
N MET A 1 33.53 8.63 -47.66
CA MET A 1 33.60 7.18 -47.40
C MET A 1 32.42 6.82 -46.52
N GLY A 2 31.39 6.19 -47.10
CA GLY A 2 30.09 5.94 -46.47
C GLY A 2 30.11 4.74 -45.54
N ARG A 3 29.39 4.83 -44.41
CA ARG A 3 29.12 3.71 -43.51
C ARG A 3 27.95 2.87 -44.05
N PRO A 4 28.01 1.53 -44.03
CA PRO A 4 26.92 0.68 -44.52
C PRO A 4 25.78 0.58 -43.49
N ALA A 5 24.55 0.52 -43.99
CA ALA A 5 23.33 0.34 -43.21
C ALA A 5 23.15 -1.13 -42.76
N PRO A 6 22.49 -1.40 -41.62
CA PRO A 6 22.23 -2.76 -41.15
C PRO A 6 21.08 -3.45 -41.91
N PRO A 7 21.09 -4.79 -42.02
CA PRO A 7 20.07 -5.54 -42.76
C PRO A 7 18.73 -5.59 -42.02
N ARG A 8 17.64 -5.51 -42.80
CA ARG A 8 16.25 -5.62 -42.35
C ARG A 8 15.95 -7.05 -41.91
N ARG A 9 15.29 -7.22 -40.76
CA ARG A 9 14.76 -8.52 -40.29
C ARG A 9 13.33 -8.69 -40.80
N ASP A 10 13.11 -9.75 -41.57
CA ASP A 10 11.79 -10.20 -41.99
C ASP A 10 11.04 -10.81 -40.80
N GLY A 11 9.79 -10.37 -40.59
CA GLY A 11 8.89 -10.89 -39.55
C GLY A 11 8.21 -12.20 -39.97
N PRO A 12 7.79 -13.06 -39.01
CA PRO A 12 7.11 -14.30 -39.32
C PRO A 12 5.66 -14.06 -39.75
N ARG A 13 5.26 -14.73 -40.83
CA ARG A 13 3.91 -14.73 -41.41
C ARG A 13 2.96 -15.58 -40.56
N ARG A 14 1.70 -15.12 -40.49
CA ARG A 14 0.54 -15.79 -39.89
C ARG A 14 0.21 -17.08 -40.64
N GLY A 15 -0.09 -18.15 -39.90
CA GLY A 15 -0.69 -19.38 -40.41
C GLY A 15 -1.86 -19.78 -39.50
N ASP A 16 -3.05 -19.87 -40.10
CA ASP A 16 -4.32 -20.31 -39.49
C ASP A 16 -4.38 -21.85 -39.31
N PRO A 17 -5.36 -22.39 -38.54
CA PRO A 17 -5.29 -23.70 -37.90
C PRO A 17 -5.97 -24.81 -38.71
N PRO A 18 -5.74 -26.11 -38.42
CA PRO A 18 -6.60 -27.17 -38.92
C PRO A 18 -7.69 -27.55 -37.91
N GLY A 19 -8.94 -27.61 -38.39
CA GLY A 19 -10.05 -28.35 -37.79
C GLY A 19 -9.71 -29.84 -37.66
N GLY A 20 -10.31 -30.61 -36.76
CA GLY A 20 -11.74 -30.78 -36.57
C GLY A 20 -12.18 -32.08 -37.27
N LEU A 21 -12.13 -33.21 -36.56
CA LEU A 21 -12.83 -34.44 -36.94
C LEU A 21 -13.41 -35.10 -35.68
N ALA A 22 -14.70 -35.39 -35.76
CA ALA A 22 -15.53 -35.93 -34.70
C ALA A 22 -15.85 -37.42 -34.93
N GLY A 23 -15.95 -38.15 -33.81
CA GLY A 23 -16.80 -39.33 -33.60
C GLY A 23 -16.12 -40.71 -33.58
N PRO A 24 -16.75 -41.77 -33.00
CA PRO A 24 -17.90 -41.80 -32.08
C PRO A 24 -17.70 -42.65 -30.80
N GLY A 25 -18.57 -42.42 -29.80
CA GLY A 25 -19.19 -43.43 -28.91
C GLY A 25 -18.33 -44.35 -28.02
N GLY A 26 -18.46 -44.21 -26.69
CA GLY A 26 -18.00 -45.21 -25.72
C GLY A 26 -18.38 -44.86 -24.29
N ASP A 27 -19.48 -45.46 -23.83
CA ASP A 27 -20.05 -45.38 -22.48
C ASP A 27 -19.14 -46.08 -21.44
N GLY A 28 -19.00 -45.54 -20.23
CA GLY A 28 -18.45 -46.30 -19.09
C GLY A 28 -17.56 -45.55 -18.08
N ALA A 29 -17.93 -45.69 -16.81
CA ALA A 29 -17.16 -45.44 -15.58
C ALA A 29 -17.03 -43.99 -15.08
N ARG A 30 -18.05 -43.57 -14.32
CA ARG A 30 -17.99 -42.47 -13.34
C ARG A 30 -17.01 -42.84 -12.21
N GLY A 31 -15.75 -42.40 -12.32
CA GLY A 31 -14.78 -42.46 -11.23
C GLY A 31 -15.12 -41.46 -10.13
N ARG A 32 -15.45 -41.95 -8.93
CA ARG A 32 -15.62 -41.12 -7.73
C ARG A 32 -14.25 -40.64 -7.26
N GLY A 33 -13.94 -39.36 -7.48
CA GLY A 33 -12.79 -38.71 -6.85
C GLY A 33 -12.87 -38.76 -5.32
N PRO A 34 -11.73 -38.73 -4.60
CA PRO A 34 -11.71 -38.86 -3.15
C PRO A 34 -12.48 -37.71 -2.50
N ARG A 35 -13.47 -38.06 -1.67
CA ARG A 35 -14.23 -37.10 -0.87
C ARG A 35 -13.31 -36.46 0.16
N VAL A 36 -12.89 -35.22 -0.10
CA VAL A 36 -12.24 -34.37 0.90
C VAL A 36 -13.24 -34.15 2.04
N ARG A 37 -12.97 -34.74 3.21
CA ARG A 37 -13.78 -34.46 4.41
C ARG A 37 -13.56 -32.98 4.77
N PRO A 38 -14.61 -32.20 5.06
CA PRO A 38 -14.44 -30.86 5.60
C PRO A 38 -13.67 -30.96 6.93
N ARG A 39 -12.61 -30.17 7.06
CA ARG A 39 -11.89 -30.03 8.34
C ARG A 39 -12.88 -29.46 9.36
N PRO A 40 -12.88 -29.93 10.61
CA PRO A 40 -13.73 -29.36 11.64
C PRO A 40 -13.35 -27.88 11.83
N GLU A 41 -14.36 -27.01 11.88
CA GLU A 41 -14.21 -25.62 12.27
C GLU A 41 -13.42 -25.56 13.58
N ARG A 42 -12.20 -25.02 13.53
CA ARG A 42 -11.50 -24.65 14.74
C ARG A 42 -12.30 -23.52 15.36
N ARG A 43 -13.01 -23.83 16.46
CA ARG A 43 -13.54 -22.81 17.36
C ARG A 43 -12.38 -21.90 17.74
N ASP A 44 -12.52 -20.63 17.39
CA ASP A 44 -11.67 -19.54 17.85
C ASP A 44 -11.56 -19.63 19.38
N ARG A 45 -10.38 -20.04 19.85
CA ARG A 45 -10.03 -20.12 21.27
C ARG A 45 -9.23 -18.89 21.72
N GLY A 46 -9.02 -17.91 20.84
CA GLY A 46 -8.39 -16.64 21.18
C GLY A 46 -9.47 -15.61 21.44
N GLY A 47 -9.86 -15.43 22.70
CA GLY A 47 -10.85 -14.43 23.10
C GLY A 47 -10.39 -13.00 22.85
N LEU A 48 -10.39 -12.54 21.59
CA LEU A 48 -10.31 -11.13 21.24
C LEU A 48 -11.69 -10.53 21.45
N ARG A 49 -11.86 -9.80 22.56
CA ARG A 49 -13.06 -9.00 22.79
C ARG A 49 -13.20 -8.00 21.63
N ARG A 50 -14.30 -8.09 20.87
CA ARG A 50 -14.75 -7.00 19.99
C ARG A 50 -14.80 -5.73 20.82
N VAL A 51 -13.91 -4.77 20.56
CA VAL A 51 -13.98 -3.46 21.19
C VAL A 51 -15.25 -2.80 20.68
N ARG A 52 -16.26 -2.66 21.56
CA ARG A 52 -17.44 -1.86 21.30
C ARG A 52 -17.10 -0.42 21.71
N GLY A 53 -16.74 0.38 20.72
CA GLY A 53 -16.52 1.82 20.82
C GLY A 53 -16.83 2.47 19.47
N PRO A 54 -16.90 3.81 19.39
CA PRO A 54 -17.05 4.49 18.11
C PRO A 54 -15.87 4.12 17.20
N ALA A 55 -16.16 3.52 16.05
CA ALA A 55 -15.14 3.18 15.07
C ALA A 55 -14.78 4.44 14.26
N ALA A 56 -13.49 4.77 14.21
CA ALA A 56 -12.96 5.69 13.21
C ALA A 56 -13.20 5.11 11.81
N ARG A 57 -13.70 5.93 10.88
CA ARG A 57 -14.01 5.51 9.51
C ARG A 57 -13.35 6.48 8.53
N LEU A 58 -12.90 5.92 7.41
CA LEU A 58 -12.34 6.64 6.28
C LEU A 58 -13.31 6.52 5.09
N ALA A 59 -13.35 7.55 4.26
CA ALA A 59 -14.16 7.57 3.04
C ALA A 59 -13.35 7.12 1.82
N CYS A 60 -14.03 6.69 0.76
CA CYS A 60 -13.43 6.55 -0.57
C CYS A 60 -13.84 7.76 -1.41
N LEU A 61 -12.94 8.27 -2.24
CA LEU A 61 -13.21 9.42 -3.12
C LEU A 61 -13.21 9.02 -4.59
N PRO A 62 -14.05 9.64 -5.44
CA PRO A 62 -14.00 9.48 -6.90
C PRO A 62 -12.82 10.26 -7.51
N LEU A 63 -11.58 9.84 -7.23
CA LEU A 63 -10.35 10.57 -7.60
C LEU A 63 -10.14 10.80 -9.11
N HIS A 64 -10.91 10.14 -9.97
CA HIS A 64 -10.88 10.41 -11.41
C HIS A 64 -11.41 11.81 -11.76
N ASP A 65 -12.25 12.40 -10.90
CA ASP A 65 -12.78 13.76 -10.99
C ASP A 65 -12.47 14.51 -9.69
N ALA A 66 -11.51 15.44 -9.75
CA ALA A 66 -11.06 16.20 -8.59
C ALA A 66 -12.18 17.03 -7.94
N ARG A 67 -13.10 17.59 -8.73
CA ARG A 67 -14.21 18.39 -8.21
C ARG A 67 -15.19 17.52 -7.46
N ALA A 68 -15.54 16.36 -8.03
CA ALA A 68 -16.39 15.38 -7.36
C ALA A 68 -15.74 14.84 -6.08
N ALA A 69 -14.43 14.59 -6.12
CA ALA A 69 -13.66 14.12 -4.97
C ALA A 69 -13.66 15.13 -3.81
N VAL A 70 -13.42 16.42 -4.09
CA VAL A 70 -13.49 17.48 -3.06
C VAL A 70 -14.90 17.58 -2.47
N ALA A 71 -15.95 17.54 -3.31
CA ALA A 71 -17.33 17.60 -2.81
C ALA A 71 -17.72 16.37 -1.97
N GLU A 72 -17.20 15.18 -2.30
CA GLU A 72 -17.40 13.97 -1.50
C GLU A 72 -16.60 13.99 -0.19
N LEU A 73 -15.40 14.58 -0.20
CA LEU A 73 -14.63 14.82 1.01
C LEU A 73 -15.42 15.69 2.00
N ASP A 74 -15.99 16.81 1.55
CA ASP A 74 -16.79 17.69 2.40
C ASP A 74 -18.00 16.96 3.01
N ARG A 75 -18.72 16.16 2.20
CA ARG A 75 -19.83 15.33 2.69
C ARG A 75 -19.36 14.30 3.73
N SER A 76 -18.24 13.63 3.47
CA SER A 76 -17.68 12.62 4.35
C SER A 76 -17.25 13.22 5.70
N ARG A 77 -16.63 14.40 5.66
CA ARG A 77 -16.26 15.16 6.85
C ARG A 77 -17.47 15.58 7.67
N ALA A 78 -18.52 16.09 7.01
CA ALA A 78 -19.78 16.43 7.68
C ALA A 78 -20.47 15.20 8.33
N ALA A 79 -20.27 14.01 7.77
CA ALA A 79 -20.74 12.74 8.33
C ALA A 79 -19.84 12.17 9.45
N GLY A 80 -18.77 12.87 9.84
CA GLY A 80 -17.88 12.48 10.93
C GLY A 80 -16.79 11.48 10.57
N LEU A 81 -16.54 11.23 9.28
CA LEU A 81 -15.42 10.37 8.85
C LEU A 81 -14.10 11.14 9.03
N LEU A 82 -13.06 10.45 9.50
CA LEU A 82 -11.82 11.06 9.96
C LEU A 82 -10.80 11.32 8.85
N GLY A 83 -11.07 10.83 7.65
CA GLY A 83 -10.17 10.93 6.52
C GLY A 83 -10.61 10.06 5.36
N VAL A 84 -9.66 9.63 4.54
CA VAL A 84 -9.90 8.88 3.31
C VAL A 84 -8.96 7.70 3.19
N GLU A 85 -9.42 6.67 2.50
CA GLU A 85 -8.60 5.61 1.93
C GLU A 85 -8.58 5.78 0.41
N ILE A 86 -7.38 5.72 -0.17
CA ILE A 86 -7.16 5.89 -1.60
C ILE A 86 -6.22 4.80 -2.13
N GLY A 87 -6.32 4.52 -3.43
CA GLY A 87 -5.38 3.66 -4.12
C GLY A 87 -3.99 4.30 -4.27
N THR A 88 -3.00 3.47 -4.61
CA THR A 88 -1.63 3.88 -4.99
C THR A 88 -1.55 4.65 -6.30
N ARG A 89 -2.60 4.58 -7.14
CA ARG A 89 -2.72 5.28 -8.43
C ARG A 89 -4.19 5.45 -8.83
N VAL A 90 -4.45 6.35 -9.78
CA VAL A 90 -5.79 6.63 -10.33
C VAL A 90 -5.80 6.33 -11.83
N GLY A 91 -6.11 5.07 -12.17
CA GLY A 91 -5.91 4.55 -13.52
C GLY A 91 -4.41 4.48 -13.81
N GLU A 92 -3.96 5.23 -14.80
CA GLU A 92 -2.53 5.35 -15.20
C GLU A 92 -1.80 6.54 -14.52
N ARG A 93 -2.51 7.31 -13.69
CA ARG A 93 -1.94 8.49 -13.01
C ARG A 93 -1.38 8.11 -11.65
N ASP A 94 -0.13 8.46 -11.42
CA ASP A 94 0.49 8.39 -10.10
C ASP A 94 -0.03 9.51 -9.18
N LEU A 95 0.29 9.41 -7.88
CA LEU A 95 -0.23 10.30 -6.85
C LEU A 95 0.31 11.74 -6.92
N ASP A 96 1.35 11.98 -7.70
CA ASP A 96 1.91 13.31 -7.99
C ASP A 96 1.36 13.95 -9.26
N ASP A 97 0.41 13.32 -9.94
CA ASP A 97 -0.26 13.91 -11.09
C ASP A 97 -0.94 15.25 -10.71
N PRO A 98 -0.69 16.36 -11.45
CA PRO A 98 -1.22 17.68 -11.12
C PRO A 98 -2.75 17.75 -11.04
N SER A 99 -3.48 16.82 -11.71
CA SER A 99 -4.93 16.76 -11.61
C SER A 99 -5.43 16.42 -10.19
N LEU A 100 -4.57 15.89 -9.33
CA LEU A 100 -4.87 15.57 -7.94
C LEU A 100 -4.55 16.70 -6.96
N ASP A 101 -3.83 17.76 -7.37
CA ASP A 101 -3.47 18.89 -6.49
C ASP A 101 -4.67 19.54 -5.77
N PRO A 102 -5.85 19.76 -6.42
CA PRO A 102 -7.02 20.27 -5.71
C PRO A 102 -7.51 19.35 -4.59
N VAL A 103 -7.36 18.03 -4.76
CA VAL A 103 -7.73 17.02 -3.75
C VAL A 103 -6.73 17.05 -2.60
N TRP A 104 -5.42 17.11 -2.89
CA TRP A 104 -4.38 17.23 -1.86
C TRP A 104 -4.55 18.49 -1.02
N ALA A 105 -4.83 19.62 -1.66
CA ALA A 105 -5.11 20.88 -0.97
C ALA A 105 -6.33 20.77 -0.04
N ALA A 106 -7.42 20.14 -0.48
CA ALA A 106 -8.62 19.96 0.33
C ALA A 106 -8.39 18.98 1.51
N LEU A 107 -7.66 17.88 1.29
CA LEU A 107 -7.28 16.94 2.34
C LEU A 107 -6.43 17.62 3.43
N ALA A 108 -5.48 18.46 3.02
CA ALA A 108 -4.68 19.25 3.96
C ALA A 108 -5.53 20.27 4.72
N ALA A 109 -6.37 21.04 4.02
CA ALA A 109 -7.21 22.07 4.63
C ALA A 109 -8.22 21.51 5.64
N THR A 110 -8.75 20.33 5.39
CA THR A 110 -9.68 19.64 6.30
C THR A 110 -8.97 18.90 7.44
N GLY A 111 -7.64 18.85 7.41
CA GLY A 111 -6.85 18.00 8.31
C GLY A 111 -7.28 16.55 8.20
N SER A 112 -7.57 16.03 7.01
CA SER A 112 -7.99 14.65 6.83
C SER A 112 -6.81 13.68 6.91
N ALA A 113 -7.01 12.54 7.57
CA ALA A 113 -6.07 11.42 7.49
C ALA A 113 -6.17 10.76 6.09
N VAL A 114 -5.05 10.29 5.54
CA VAL A 114 -5.03 9.63 4.23
C VAL A 114 -4.34 8.27 4.37
N LEU A 115 -5.07 7.19 4.13
CA LEU A 115 -4.50 5.85 3.99
C LEU A 115 -4.32 5.53 2.51
N VAL A 116 -3.09 5.31 2.07
CA VAL A 116 -2.78 4.82 0.73
C VAL A 116 -2.64 3.30 0.77
N HIS A 117 -3.50 2.61 0.03
CA HIS A 117 -3.52 1.15 -0.05
C HIS A 117 -3.18 0.69 -1.48
N PRO A 118 -2.38 -0.38 -1.67
CA PRO A 118 -2.10 -0.91 -3.00
C PRO A 118 -3.38 -1.36 -3.71
N VAL A 119 -3.41 -1.18 -5.02
CA VAL A 119 -4.53 -1.59 -5.88
C VAL A 119 -4.13 -2.77 -6.75
N ASP A 120 -5.12 -3.52 -7.22
CA ASP A 120 -4.95 -4.62 -8.18
C ASP A 120 -3.87 -5.65 -7.78
N GLU A 121 -3.64 -5.86 -6.48
CA GLU A 121 -2.60 -6.76 -5.97
C GLU A 121 -1.18 -6.38 -6.49
N GLY A 122 -0.93 -5.09 -6.77
CA GLY A 122 0.31 -4.61 -7.36
C GLY A 122 0.58 -5.12 -8.78
N ARG A 123 -0.45 -5.59 -9.48
CA ARG A 123 -0.36 -5.99 -10.90
C ARG A 123 0.10 -4.80 -11.75
N GLY A 124 0.96 -5.09 -12.71
CA GLY A 124 1.58 -4.09 -13.59
C GLY A 124 2.95 -3.62 -13.13
N VAL A 125 3.29 -3.75 -11.84
CA VAL A 125 4.61 -3.35 -11.31
C VAL A 125 5.67 -4.44 -11.52
N LEU A 126 5.25 -5.71 -11.57
CA LEU A 126 6.13 -6.86 -11.72
C LEU A 126 6.05 -7.48 -13.11
N ARG A 127 7.20 -7.95 -13.61
CA ARG A 127 7.29 -8.79 -14.82
C ARG A 127 6.72 -10.20 -14.63
N ARG A 128 6.57 -10.65 -13.38
CA ARG A 128 6.11 -11.98 -13.00
C ARG A 128 4.83 -11.83 -12.20
N THR A 129 3.83 -12.63 -12.55
CA THR A 129 2.49 -12.59 -11.95
C THR A 129 2.16 -13.92 -11.24
N GLY A 130 1.18 -13.87 -10.36
CA GLY A 130 0.67 -14.99 -9.57
C GLY A 130 1.34 -15.12 -8.20
N PRO A 131 0.78 -15.93 -7.27
CA PRO A 131 1.37 -16.13 -5.95
C PRO A 131 2.80 -16.71 -6.02
N PRO A 132 3.71 -16.30 -5.11
CA PRO A 132 3.55 -15.32 -4.03
C PRO A 132 3.83 -13.86 -4.46
N TYR A 133 3.91 -13.58 -5.76
CA TYR A 133 4.43 -12.31 -6.27
C TYR A 133 3.43 -11.17 -6.17
N ASP A 134 2.16 -11.40 -6.56
CA ASP A 134 1.14 -10.34 -6.61
C ASP A 134 0.92 -9.72 -5.20
N LEU A 135 0.39 -10.51 -4.25
CA LEU A 135 0.14 -10.06 -2.87
C LEU A 135 1.40 -9.78 -2.04
N GLY A 136 2.54 -10.35 -2.42
CA GLY A 136 3.81 -10.13 -1.72
C GLY A 136 4.57 -8.95 -2.32
N LEU A 137 5.48 -9.24 -3.24
CA LEU A 137 6.38 -8.25 -3.81
C LEU A 137 5.65 -7.17 -4.62
N GLY A 138 4.53 -7.50 -5.27
CA GLY A 138 3.76 -6.59 -6.12
C GLY A 138 3.18 -5.45 -5.30
N MET A 139 2.38 -5.77 -4.29
CA MET A 139 1.83 -4.78 -3.36
C MET A 139 2.89 -3.91 -2.69
N LEU A 140 4.02 -4.50 -2.26
CA LEU A 140 5.12 -3.76 -1.65
C LEU A 140 5.80 -2.79 -2.64
N ALA A 141 5.98 -3.20 -3.89
CA ALA A 141 6.58 -2.37 -4.93
C ALA A 141 5.63 -1.25 -5.36
N ASP A 142 4.34 -1.55 -5.52
CA ASP A 142 3.29 -0.59 -5.88
C ASP A 142 3.13 0.51 -4.81
N THR A 143 3.10 0.12 -3.54
CA THR A 143 3.09 1.06 -2.41
C THR A 143 4.36 1.91 -2.38
N ALA A 144 5.51 1.34 -2.75
CA ALA A 144 6.77 2.09 -2.78
C ALA A 144 6.82 3.12 -3.92
N LEU A 145 6.18 2.84 -5.05
CA LEU A 145 6.01 3.82 -6.14
C LEU A 145 5.15 5.00 -5.67
N ALA A 146 4.01 4.73 -5.03
CA ALA A 146 3.16 5.78 -4.46
C ALA A 146 3.88 6.65 -3.43
N ALA A 147 4.64 6.06 -2.50
CA ALA A 147 5.47 6.80 -1.56
C ALA A 147 6.53 7.66 -2.29
N GLY A 148 7.12 7.11 -3.35
CA GLY A 148 8.05 7.81 -4.23
C GLY A 148 7.42 9.03 -4.90
N ALA A 149 6.23 8.88 -5.50
CA ALA A 149 5.47 9.96 -6.11
C ALA A 149 5.18 11.09 -5.10
N LEU A 150 4.70 10.75 -3.90
CA LEU A 150 4.40 11.73 -2.87
C LEU A 150 5.63 12.56 -2.43
N VAL A 151 6.79 11.91 -2.31
CA VAL A 151 8.04 12.55 -1.85
C VAL A 151 8.76 13.26 -2.99
N PHE A 152 9.04 12.57 -4.09
CA PHE A 152 9.86 13.07 -5.19
C PHE A 152 9.07 13.87 -6.23
N GLY A 153 7.75 13.69 -6.31
CA GLY A 153 6.82 14.51 -7.11
C GLY A 153 6.37 15.79 -6.39
N GLY A 154 6.89 16.04 -5.18
CA GLY A 154 6.71 17.30 -4.45
C GLY A 154 5.34 17.49 -3.80
N VAL A 155 4.49 16.45 -3.71
CA VAL A 155 3.18 16.55 -3.03
C VAL A 155 3.35 16.96 -1.57
N LEU A 156 4.27 16.29 -0.86
CA LEU A 156 4.56 16.61 0.54
C LEU A 156 5.34 17.94 0.71
N GLU A 157 5.98 18.43 -0.36
CA GLU A 157 6.58 19.77 -0.34
C GLU A 157 5.51 20.85 -0.40
N ARG A 158 4.50 20.67 -1.25
CA ARG A 158 3.36 21.59 -1.40
C ARG A 158 2.40 21.53 -0.21
N HIS A 159 2.28 20.37 0.43
CA HIS A 159 1.32 20.11 1.50
C HIS A 159 1.98 19.40 2.71
N PRO A 160 2.88 20.06 3.44
CA PRO A 160 3.64 19.45 4.53
C PRO A 160 2.79 19.04 5.74
N ASP A 161 1.57 19.58 5.86
CA ASP A 161 0.62 19.25 6.94
C ASP A 161 -0.22 18.00 6.65
N LEU A 162 -0.06 17.38 5.47
CA LEU A 162 -0.75 16.13 5.16
C LEU A 162 -0.35 15.01 6.12
N ARG A 163 -1.33 14.18 6.46
CA ARG A 163 -1.15 13.01 7.33
C ARG A 163 -1.41 11.76 6.52
N VAL A 164 -0.36 11.31 5.85
CA VAL A 164 -0.43 10.18 4.92
C VAL A 164 0.19 8.94 5.57
N ALA A 165 -0.60 7.89 5.71
CA ALA A 165 -0.13 6.54 5.99
C ALA A 165 -0.11 5.73 4.71
N LEU A 166 0.93 4.92 4.51
CA LEU A 166 0.93 3.90 3.47
C LEU A 166 0.88 2.50 4.11
N ALA A 167 0.04 1.65 3.53
CA ALA A 167 -0.16 0.28 4.00
C ALA A 167 1.14 -0.55 3.93
N HIS A 168 1.19 -1.65 4.67
CA HIS A 168 2.26 -2.65 4.61
C HIS A 168 3.65 -2.07 4.88
N GLY A 169 3.78 -1.22 5.90
CA GLY A 169 5.04 -0.58 6.25
C GLY A 169 5.59 0.41 5.22
N CYS A 170 4.73 1.07 4.44
CA CYS A 170 5.11 1.83 3.23
C CYS A 170 5.76 0.97 2.13
N GLY A 171 5.43 -0.32 2.08
CA GLY A 171 5.95 -1.24 1.08
C GLY A 171 7.48 -1.39 1.14
N ALA A 172 8.11 -1.44 -0.03
CA ALA A 172 9.57 -1.50 -0.15
C ALA A 172 10.26 -0.13 0.00
N PHE A 173 9.51 0.97 0.16
CA PHE A 173 10.07 2.33 0.17
C PHE A 173 11.11 2.58 1.27
N PRO A 174 10.90 2.19 2.55
CA PRO A 174 11.85 2.51 3.62
C PRO A 174 13.25 1.96 3.36
N TRP A 175 13.32 0.78 2.74
CA TRP A 175 14.54 0.12 2.31
C TRP A 175 15.12 0.73 1.03
N ALA A 176 14.27 1.01 0.04
CA ALA A 176 14.70 1.56 -1.25
C ALA A 176 15.11 3.04 -1.19
N TYR A 177 14.61 3.81 -0.22
CA TYR A 177 14.77 5.26 -0.16
C TYR A 177 16.22 5.76 -0.32
N PRO A 178 17.24 5.21 0.38
CA PRO A 178 18.62 5.65 0.18
C PRO A 178 19.09 5.55 -1.27
N ARG A 179 18.65 4.51 -2.00
CA ARG A 179 18.96 4.31 -3.41
C ARG A 179 18.16 5.26 -4.30
N LEU A 180 16.88 5.45 -4.01
CA LEU A 180 16.01 6.41 -4.72
C LEU A 180 16.55 7.83 -4.60
N ARG A 181 17.01 8.23 -3.42
CA ARG A 181 17.61 9.55 -3.18
C ARG A 181 18.85 9.79 -4.06
N VAL A 182 19.73 8.79 -4.18
CA VAL A 182 20.90 8.86 -5.07
C VAL A 182 20.48 8.91 -6.54
N ALA A 183 19.50 8.10 -6.94
CA ALA A 183 18.99 8.08 -8.30
C ALA A 183 18.31 9.40 -8.69
N ALA A 184 17.50 9.98 -7.81
CA ALA A 184 16.83 11.25 -7.99
C ALA A 184 17.84 12.39 -8.22
N ALA A 185 18.89 12.47 -7.39
CA ALA A 185 19.96 13.46 -7.56
C ALA A 185 20.68 13.31 -8.91
N ARG A 186 20.93 12.07 -9.37
CA ARG A 186 21.51 11.81 -10.70
C ARG A 186 20.56 12.11 -11.85
N GLY A 187 19.26 11.91 -11.64
CA GLY A 187 18.20 12.16 -12.62
C GLY A 187 17.80 13.62 -12.75
N GLY A 188 18.48 14.54 -12.06
CA GLY A 188 18.19 15.98 -12.14
C GLY A 188 17.04 16.44 -11.24
N VAL A 189 16.55 15.60 -10.32
CA VAL A 189 15.68 16.07 -9.24
C VAL A 189 16.52 16.95 -8.33
N THR A 190 16.35 18.26 -8.48
CA THR A 190 17.09 19.28 -7.73
C THR A 190 16.47 19.51 -6.35
N GLY A 191 17.22 20.12 -5.44
CA GLY A 191 16.78 20.37 -4.05
C GLY A 191 17.68 19.71 -3.00
N ASP A 192 17.55 20.21 -1.77
CA ASP A 192 18.37 19.80 -0.63
C ASP A 192 18.06 18.34 -0.21
N PRO A 193 19.06 17.44 -0.17
CA PRO A 193 18.89 16.10 0.38
C PRO A 193 18.36 16.08 1.82
N ALA A 194 18.73 17.05 2.67
CA ALA A 194 18.24 17.12 4.05
C ALA A 194 16.73 17.39 4.08
N ARG A 195 16.25 18.28 3.20
CA ARG A 195 14.82 18.52 3.01
C ARG A 195 14.07 17.25 2.64
N ARG A 196 14.64 16.39 1.79
CA ARG A 196 14.00 15.09 1.44
C ARG A 196 13.90 14.15 2.63
N ASP A 197 14.94 14.10 3.47
CA ASP A 197 14.91 13.33 4.71
C ASP A 197 13.84 13.85 5.69
N GLU A 198 13.52 15.15 5.66
CA GLU A 198 12.39 15.72 6.43
C GLU A 198 11.05 15.28 5.84
N LEU A 199 10.87 15.37 4.52
CA LEU A 199 9.63 14.97 3.84
C LEU A 199 9.30 13.49 4.08
N VAL A 200 10.31 12.62 4.01
CA VAL A 200 10.12 11.20 4.29
C VAL A 200 9.62 10.98 5.72
N ARG A 201 10.06 11.77 6.70
CA ARG A 201 9.60 11.67 8.09
C ARG A 201 8.18 12.20 8.32
N LEU A 202 7.53 12.75 7.30
CA LEU A 202 6.11 13.11 7.35
C LEU A 202 5.21 11.89 7.14
N LEU A 203 5.71 10.85 6.46
CA LEU A 203 4.94 9.64 6.19
C LEU A 203 4.72 8.82 7.47
N TYR A 204 3.53 8.27 7.58
CA TYR A 204 3.18 7.22 8.53
C TYR A 204 3.26 5.85 7.84
N ALA A 205 3.58 4.83 8.63
CA ALA A 205 3.64 3.44 8.19
C ALA A 205 2.88 2.55 9.17
N ASP A 206 2.14 1.58 8.66
CA ASP A 206 1.62 0.54 9.54
C ASP A 206 2.72 -0.47 9.94
N THR A 207 2.43 -1.30 10.94
CA THR A 207 3.34 -2.33 11.46
C THR A 207 3.21 -3.67 10.73
N LEU A 208 2.50 -3.75 9.60
CA LEU A 208 2.18 -5.01 8.92
C LEU A 208 3.31 -5.46 7.99
N VAL A 209 4.46 -5.77 8.59
CA VAL A 209 5.70 -6.10 7.87
C VAL A 209 6.21 -7.54 8.11
N PHE A 210 5.59 -8.26 9.05
CA PHE A 210 5.89 -9.66 9.39
C PHE A 210 7.33 -9.98 9.81
N ASP A 211 8.13 -8.94 10.08
CA ASP A 211 9.56 -9.05 10.43
C ASP A 211 9.93 -7.96 11.44
N ASP A 212 10.55 -8.37 12.55
CA ASP A 212 10.85 -7.45 13.65
C ASP A 212 11.93 -6.43 13.22
N GLU A 213 12.93 -6.85 12.43
CA GLU A 213 13.98 -5.96 11.92
C GLU A 213 13.44 -4.90 10.96
N HIS A 214 12.39 -5.20 10.18
CA HIS A 214 11.68 -4.20 9.41
C HIS A 214 11.07 -3.11 10.30
N LEU A 215 10.51 -3.44 11.46
CA LEU A 215 9.96 -2.42 12.37
C LEU A 215 11.04 -1.44 12.83
N ARG A 216 12.27 -1.94 13.11
CA ARG A 216 13.42 -1.09 13.42
C ARG A 216 13.80 -0.17 12.25
N LEU A 217 13.73 -0.68 11.01
CA LEU A 217 13.94 0.14 9.81
C LEU A 217 12.87 1.24 9.67
N LEU A 218 11.59 0.92 9.93
CA LEU A 218 10.52 1.92 9.89
C LEU A 218 10.78 3.04 10.91
N VAL A 219 11.15 2.69 12.15
CA VAL A 219 11.50 3.69 13.17
C VAL A 219 12.71 4.52 12.77
N HIS A 220 13.75 3.91 12.21
CA HIS A 220 14.91 4.63 11.71
C HIS A 220 14.54 5.62 10.59
N ARG A 221 13.64 5.22 9.69
CA ARG A 221 13.28 5.99 8.49
C ARG A 221 12.30 7.13 8.81
N PHE A 222 11.26 6.86 9.59
CA PHE A 222 10.14 7.76 9.82
C PHE A 222 10.13 8.39 11.22
N GLY A 223 10.83 7.79 12.17
CA GLY A 223 10.81 8.16 13.57
C GLY A 223 9.75 7.39 14.37
N PRO A 224 9.88 7.35 15.71
CA PRO A 224 9.01 6.55 16.57
C PRO A 224 7.55 7.03 16.59
N GLY A 225 7.30 8.29 16.24
CA GLY A 225 5.97 8.93 16.20
C GLY A 225 5.14 8.63 14.94
N ARG A 226 5.66 7.82 14.01
CA ARG A 226 5.07 7.60 12.68
C ARG A 226 4.63 6.16 12.41
N LEU A 227 4.67 5.29 13.41
CA LEU A 227 4.23 3.90 13.28
C LEU A 227 2.79 3.74 13.78
N LEU A 228 1.97 3.03 13.02
CA LEU A 228 0.57 2.72 13.32
C LEU A 228 0.40 1.21 13.46
N LEU A 229 -0.37 0.74 14.46
CA LEU A 229 -0.74 -0.68 14.49
C LEU A 229 -1.68 -0.97 13.31
N GLY A 230 -1.24 -1.81 12.36
CA GLY A 230 -2.04 -2.27 11.24
C GLY A 230 -2.20 -3.78 11.25
N SER A 231 -3.40 -4.25 10.93
CA SER A 231 -3.69 -5.67 10.82
C SER A 231 -4.22 -6.12 9.47
N ASP A 232 -4.78 -5.24 8.65
CA ASP A 232 -5.43 -5.61 7.38
C ASP A 232 -6.52 -6.70 7.55
N ALA A 233 -7.07 -6.81 8.77
CA ALA A 233 -8.14 -7.75 9.03
C ALA A 233 -9.44 -7.30 8.31
N PRO A 234 -10.23 -8.22 7.72
CA PRO A 234 -10.14 -9.68 7.86
C PRO A 234 -9.64 -10.40 6.59
N PHE A 235 -8.58 -9.91 5.93
CA PHE A 235 -8.14 -10.47 4.63
C PHE A 235 -7.81 -11.97 4.68
N PHE A 236 -7.20 -12.47 5.76
CA PHE A 236 -7.09 -13.90 6.04
C PHE A 236 -7.36 -14.27 7.52
N PRO A 237 -7.65 -15.56 7.84
CA PRO A 237 -7.91 -15.98 9.21
C PRO A 237 -6.77 -15.63 10.17
N ASP A 238 -7.13 -15.23 11.40
CA ASP A 238 -6.20 -14.91 12.49
C ASP A 238 -5.22 -13.74 12.23
N GLN A 239 -5.36 -13.02 11.10
CA GLN A 239 -4.45 -11.94 10.70
C GLN A 239 -4.29 -10.87 11.78
N MET A 240 -5.39 -10.43 12.40
CA MET A 240 -5.36 -9.51 13.54
C MET A 240 -4.47 -10.00 14.69
N ALA A 241 -4.64 -11.27 15.08
CA ALA A 241 -3.86 -11.86 16.17
C ALA A 241 -2.37 -11.95 15.81
N LEU A 242 -2.05 -12.30 14.56
CA LEU A 242 -0.67 -12.37 14.06
C LEU A 242 0.01 -11.00 14.06
N SER A 243 -0.68 -9.95 13.63
CA SER A 243 -0.16 -8.58 13.61
C SER A 243 0.12 -8.06 15.01
N ILE A 244 -0.80 -8.28 15.96
CA ILE A 244 -0.61 -7.93 17.38
C ILE A 244 0.60 -8.68 17.95
N ALA A 245 0.66 -10.00 17.74
CA ALA A 245 1.75 -10.82 18.25
C ALA A 245 3.12 -10.40 17.68
N SER A 246 3.18 -9.91 16.43
CA SER A 246 4.43 -9.38 15.84
C SER A 246 4.94 -8.17 16.60
N VAL A 247 4.05 -7.21 16.90
CA VAL A 247 4.42 -6.01 17.66
C VAL A 247 4.84 -6.37 19.10
N GLU A 248 4.12 -7.28 19.76
CA GLU A 248 4.45 -7.74 21.12
C GLU A 248 5.82 -8.43 21.18
N ARG A 249 6.14 -9.28 20.20
CA ARG A 249 7.47 -9.88 20.08
C ARG A 249 8.55 -8.83 19.88
N ALA A 250 8.36 -7.90 18.95
CA ALA A 250 9.32 -6.83 18.68
C ALA A 250 9.56 -5.93 19.90
N ARG A 251 8.52 -5.66 20.72
CA ARG A 251 8.66 -4.97 22.01
C ARG A 251 9.46 -5.79 23.02
N SER A 252 9.11 -7.08 23.17
CA SER A 252 9.78 -7.98 24.13
C SER A 252 11.26 -8.20 23.80
N ALA A 253 11.60 -8.22 22.51
CA ALA A 253 12.97 -8.32 22.02
C ALA A 253 13.72 -6.98 22.00
N ALA A 254 13.10 -5.88 22.48
CA ALA A 254 13.65 -4.52 22.43
C ALA A 254 14.04 -4.02 21.02
N VAL A 255 13.42 -4.59 19.98
CA VAL A 255 13.60 -4.16 18.58
C VAL A 255 12.80 -2.90 18.30
N LEU A 256 11.57 -2.82 18.83
CA LEU A 256 10.81 -1.58 18.89
C LEU A 256 11.29 -0.76 20.10
N PRO A 257 11.82 0.46 19.89
CA PRO A 257 12.32 1.26 20.99
C PRO A 257 11.18 1.72 21.92
N PRO A 258 11.47 1.97 23.22
CA PRO A 258 10.46 2.35 24.21
C PRO A 258 9.62 3.59 23.85
N GLY A 259 10.16 4.50 23.04
CA GLY A 259 9.48 5.72 22.60
C GLY A 259 8.39 5.51 21.54
N VAL A 260 8.15 4.29 21.07
CA VAL A 260 7.06 3.99 20.12
C VAL A 260 5.75 3.78 20.89
N ASP A 261 4.87 4.78 20.85
CA ASP A 261 3.49 4.70 21.34
C ASP A 261 2.52 4.61 20.15
N LEU A 262 2.12 3.39 19.80
CA LEU A 262 1.24 3.14 18.66
C LEU A 262 -0.16 3.74 18.85
N THR A 263 -0.62 3.90 20.08
CA THR A 263 -1.93 4.49 20.39
C THR A 263 -1.88 6.00 20.20
N ALA A 264 -0.89 6.67 20.79
CA ALA A 264 -0.70 8.11 20.61
C ALA A 264 -0.46 8.45 19.13
N ASN A 265 0.33 7.65 18.42
CA ASN A 265 0.57 7.81 16.99
C ASN A 265 -0.72 7.72 16.17
N ALA A 266 -1.58 6.75 16.47
CA ALA A 266 -2.87 6.58 15.79
C ALA A 266 -3.81 7.77 16.04
N LEU A 267 -3.87 8.27 17.28
CA LEU A 267 -4.67 9.44 17.61
C LEU A 267 -4.15 10.70 16.90
N ALA A 268 -2.83 10.92 16.88
CA ALA A 268 -2.21 12.02 16.16
C ALA A 268 -2.42 11.94 14.64
N TYR A 269 -2.30 10.74 14.06
CA TYR A 269 -2.60 10.49 12.64
C TYR A 269 -4.06 10.81 12.29
N LEU A 270 -5.00 10.41 13.15
CA LEU A 270 -6.44 10.66 12.96
C LEU A 270 -6.87 12.09 13.33
N GLY A 271 -6.08 12.83 14.11
CA GLY A 271 -6.38 14.21 14.51
C GLY A 271 -7.28 14.29 15.71
N LEU A 272 -7.18 13.26 16.53
CA LEU A 272 -7.89 13.13 17.77
C LEU A 272 -6.96 13.57 18.91
N PRO A 273 -7.52 14.06 20.02
CA PRO A 273 -6.74 14.35 21.21
C PRO A 273 -5.97 13.11 21.66
N GLY A 274 -4.77 13.33 22.20
CA GLY A 274 -3.91 12.25 22.70
C GLY A 274 -4.55 11.49 23.88
N PRO A 275 -3.95 10.36 24.29
CA PRO A 275 -4.40 9.64 25.48
C PRO A 275 -4.20 10.56 26.69
N GLY A 276 -5.28 10.77 27.47
CA GLY A 276 -5.26 11.52 28.72
C GLY A 276 -4.68 10.73 29.89
#